data_AF-A0A1G9UBR1-F1
#
_entry.id   AF-A0A1G9UBR1-F1
#
_cell.length_a   1.000
_cell.length_b   1.000
_cell.length_c   1.000
_cell.angle_alpha   90.00
_cell.angle_beta   90.00
_cell.angle_gamma   90.00
#
_symmetry.space_group_name_H-M   'P 1'
#
loop_
_entity.id
_entity.type
_entity.pdbx_description
1 polymer ?
#
loop_
_entity_poly.entity_id
_entity_poly.type
_entity_poly.pdbx_seq_one_letter_code
_entity_poly.pdbx_strand_id
1 'polypeptide(L)'
;MDSELHATEVKCRDGETFSVHAHGPRLTLITAPDTDMTAASALAPYRRPSDPWDGLALYGGMPVEAVRSFCALHGGVAQIGRTAQTLLRALPSEADPPAEQAPAVETPIPDSRPSVADLVNAGTHDFLGRPLTPEQMQLDYLTPAVIEARRGLTEVEGALVLGLGHAEATPRLAALERRAEVASLSGSRLCLLDHSRYAAHPLRAEAIKLRKRLAEARKKALAEIAREA
;
A
#
# COMPACT_ATOMS: atom_id res chain seq x y z
N MET A 1 -18.31 -19.63 22.44
CA MET A 1 -18.92 -19.10 21.21
C MET A 1 -17.78 -18.92 20.24
N ASP A 2 -17.58 -19.89 19.35
CA ASP A 2 -16.51 -19.82 18.35
C ASP A 2 -16.94 -18.80 17.30
N SER A 3 -16.39 -17.58 17.36
CA SER A 3 -16.62 -16.57 16.32
C SER A 3 -16.21 -17.16 14.98
N GLU A 4 -17.13 -17.17 14.02
CA GLU A 4 -16.86 -17.56 12.65
C GLU A 4 -15.73 -16.68 12.09
N LEU A 5 -14.57 -17.29 11.86
CA LEU A 5 -13.40 -16.65 11.26
C LEU A 5 -13.76 -16.16 9.86
N HIS A 6 -13.40 -14.92 9.51
CA HIS A 6 -13.69 -14.39 8.19
C HIS A 6 -12.92 -15.18 7.11
N ALA A 7 -13.46 -15.25 5.89
CA ALA A 7 -12.89 -16.08 4.82
C ALA A 7 -11.44 -15.69 4.46
N THR A 8 -11.04 -14.45 4.73
CA THR A 8 -9.71 -13.88 4.47
C THR A 8 -8.80 -13.84 5.70
N GLU A 9 -9.25 -14.31 6.85
CA GLU A 9 -8.50 -14.26 8.09
C GLU A 9 -7.75 -15.55 8.38
N VAL A 10 -6.67 -15.40 9.14
CA VAL A 10 -5.89 -16.48 9.71
C VAL A 10 -5.77 -16.20 11.20
N LYS A 11 -6.14 -17.18 12.02
CA LYS A 11 -6.04 -17.11 13.48
C LYS A 11 -4.93 -18.02 13.97
N CYS A 12 -3.99 -17.46 14.70
CA CYS A 12 -2.90 -18.17 15.36
C CYS A 12 -3.35 -18.77 16.70
N ARG A 13 -2.55 -19.69 17.25
CA ARG A 13 -2.89 -20.40 18.51
C ARG A 13 -2.82 -19.54 19.76
N ASP A 14 -2.01 -18.50 19.74
CA ASP A 14 -1.95 -17.49 20.80
C ASP A 14 -3.13 -16.50 20.77
N GLY A 15 -4.02 -16.63 19.78
CA GLY A 15 -5.22 -15.80 19.63
C GLY A 15 -5.04 -14.66 18.64
N GLU A 16 -3.83 -14.41 18.15
CA GLU A 16 -3.56 -13.34 17.19
C GLU A 16 -4.24 -13.63 15.86
N THR A 17 -4.81 -12.61 15.23
CA THR A 17 -5.50 -12.75 13.94
C THR A 17 -4.93 -11.77 12.94
N PHE A 18 -4.61 -12.26 11.74
CA PHE A 18 -4.17 -11.42 10.63
C PHE A 18 -5.01 -11.73 9.37
N SER A 19 -5.12 -10.75 8.49
CA SER A 19 -5.90 -10.87 7.26
C SER A 19 -5.01 -10.97 6.03
N VAL A 20 -5.47 -11.71 5.04
CA VAL A 20 -4.81 -11.90 3.74
C VAL A 20 -5.72 -11.36 2.64
N HIS A 21 -5.21 -10.39 1.89
CA HIS A 21 -5.95 -9.71 0.83
C HIS A 21 -5.23 -9.86 -0.51
N ALA A 22 -5.97 -10.05 -1.59
CA ALA A 22 -5.45 -9.88 -2.94
C ALA A 22 -5.86 -8.49 -3.43
N HIS A 23 -4.88 -7.62 -3.64
CA HIS A 23 -5.11 -6.31 -4.28
C HIS A 23 -4.88 -6.33 -5.79
N GLY A 24 -4.38 -7.45 -6.33
CA GLY A 24 -4.26 -7.69 -7.76
C GLY A 24 -3.73 -9.09 -8.06
N PRO A 25 -3.62 -9.49 -9.34
CA PRO A 25 -3.25 -10.84 -9.75
C PRO A 25 -1.82 -11.26 -9.35
N ARG A 26 -0.98 -10.31 -8.92
CA ARG A 26 0.42 -10.54 -8.49
C ARG A 26 0.73 -9.94 -7.12
N LEU A 27 -0.28 -9.45 -6.39
CA LEU A 27 -0.07 -8.76 -5.13
C LEU A 27 -1.04 -9.30 -4.06
N THR A 28 -0.49 -10.20 -3.25
CA THR A 28 -1.08 -10.58 -1.97
C THR A 28 -0.49 -9.66 -0.90
N LEU A 29 -1.38 -9.06 -0.11
CA LEU A 29 -1.07 -8.24 1.05
C LEU A 29 -1.49 -8.99 2.31
N ILE A 30 -0.67 -8.90 3.33
CA ILE A 30 -1.00 -9.37 4.67
C ILE A 30 -1.15 -8.16 5.57
N THR A 31 -2.23 -8.14 6.33
CA THR A 31 -2.54 -7.12 7.32
C THR A 31 -2.46 -7.78 8.69
N ALA A 32 -1.46 -7.42 9.49
CA ALA A 32 -1.26 -7.94 10.84
C ALA A 32 -1.14 -6.78 11.84
N PRO A 33 -1.45 -6.97 13.13
CA PRO A 33 -1.34 -5.91 14.13
C PRO A 33 0.06 -5.30 14.20
N ASP A 34 0.16 -3.98 14.35
CA ASP A 34 1.44 -3.28 14.44
C ASP A 34 1.97 -3.35 15.88
N THR A 35 2.66 -4.46 16.20
CA THR A 35 3.24 -4.72 17.52
C THR A 35 4.75 -4.95 17.41
N ASP A 36 5.46 -4.85 18.54
CA ASP A 36 6.90 -5.15 18.60
C ASP A 36 7.22 -6.58 18.14
N MET A 37 6.30 -7.53 18.34
CA MET A 37 6.42 -8.91 17.84
C MET A 37 6.36 -8.97 16.31
N THR A 38 5.45 -8.23 15.70
CA THR A 38 5.31 -8.16 14.24
C THR A 38 6.51 -7.46 13.63
N ALA A 39 7.06 -6.44 14.30
CA ALA A 39 8.30 -5.75 13.93
C ALA A 39 9.56 -6.62 14.08
N ALA A 40 9.57 -7.58 15.00
CA ALA A 40 10.65 -8.55 15.17
C ALA A 40 10.53 -9.82 14.29
N SER A 41 9.42 -9.95 13.56
CA SER A 41 9.14 -11.13 12.75
C SER A 41 9.77 -11.07 11.35
N ALA A 42 9.76 -12.21 10.66
CA ALA A 42 10.16 -12.32 9.25
C ALA A 42 9.30 -11.47 8.29
N LEU A 43 8.17 -10.90 8.75
CA LEU A 43 7.35 -9.99 7.94
C LEU A 43 7.94 -8.57 7.88
N ALA A 44 8.68 -8.15 8.90
CA ALA A 44 9.16 -6.76 9.04
C ALA A 44 9.91 -6.20 7.81
N PRO A 45 10.78 -6.97 7.12
CA PRO A 45 11.45 -6.49 5.90
C PRO A 45 10.50 -6.17 4.74
N TYR A 46 9.31 -6.77 4.74
CA TYR A 46 8.28 -6.60 3.70
C TYR A 46 7.22 -5.58 4.09
N ARG A 47 7.42 -4.88 5.23
CA ARG A 47 6.51 -3.85 5.70
C ARG A 47 6.44 -2.74 4.66
N ARG A 48 5.23 -2.53 4.14
CA ARG A 48 4.91 -1.38 3.33
C ARG A 48 4.59 -0.20 4.25
N PRO A 49 4.80 1.04 3.78
CA PRO A 49 4.29 2.21 4.48
C PRO A 49 2.77 2.07 4.61
N SER A 50 2.29 1.82 5.83
CA SER A 50 0.88 1.88 6.22
C SER A 50 0.70 2.99 7.25
N ASP A 51 -0.51 3.53 7.32
CA ASP A 51 -0.84 4.63 8.22
C ASP A 51 -0.71 4.14 9.68
N PRO A 52 0.05 4.82 10.57
CA PRO A 52 0.23 4.40 11.97
C PRO A 52 -1.06 4.43 12.81
N TRP A 53 -2.16 4.94 12.28
CA TRP A 53 -3.44 5.11 13.00
C TRP A 53 -4.38 3.91 12.92
N ASP A 54 -4.13 2.94 12.03
CA ASP A 54 -5.00 1.75 11.87
C ASP A 54 -4.68 0.61 12.86
N GLY A 55 -3.59 0.72 13.64
CA GLY A 55 -3.11 -0.37 14.53
C GLY A 55 -2.72 -1.65 13.77
N LEU A 56 -2.65 -1.57 12.45
CA LEU A 56 -2.41 -2.67 11.52
C LEU A 56 -1.28 -2.28 10.56
N ALA A 57 -0.31 -3.17 10.42
CA ALA A 57 0.79 -3.07 9.47
C ALA A 57 0.48 -3.85 8.19
N LEU A 58 0.81 -3.25 7.04
CA LEU A 58 0.68 -3.88 5.73
C LEU A 58 2.00 -4.49 5.29
N TYR A 59 1.93 -5.72 4.81
CA TYR A 59 3.07 -6.47 4.31
C TYR A 59 2.77 -6.96 2.90
N GLY A 60 3.70 -6.81 1.97
CA GLY A 60 3.46 -7.20 0.58
C GLY A 60 4.71 -7.63 -0.15
N GLY A 61 4.56 -8.56 -1.10
CA GLY A 61 5.70 -9.11 -1.86
C GLY A 61 6.57 -10.07 -1.05
N MET A 62 6.06 -10.57 0.08
CA MET A 62 6.74 -11.55 0.92
C MET A 62 6.63 -12.98 0.34
N PRO A 63 7.64 -13.83 0.56
CA PRO A 63 7.54 -15.25 0.25
C PRO A 63 6.68 -15.98 1.28
N VAL A 64 6.18 -17.16 0.92
CA VAL A 64 5.33 -17.98 1.82
C VAL A 64 6.09 -18.41 3.08
N GLU A 65 7.41 -18.54 3.02
CA GLU A 65 8.28 -18.88 4.15
C GLU A 65 8.29 -17.82 5.25
N ALA A 66 8.24 -16.53 4.88
CA ALA A 66 8.14 -15.43 5.84
C ALA A 66 6.82 -15.50 6.64
N VAL A 67 5.72 -15.84 5.96
CA VAL A 67 4.40 -16.04 6.59
C VAL A 67 4.41 -17.27 7.51
N ARG A 68 5.03 -18.37 7.09
CA ARG A 68 5.17 -19.58 7.92
C ARG A 68 5.97 -19.30 9.19
N SER A 69 7.05 -18.53 9.06
CA SER A 69 7.90 -18.14 10.18
C SER A 69 7.14 -17.27 11.18
N PHE A 70 6.33 -16.32 10.70
CA PHE A 70 5.42 -15.55 11.53
C PHE A 70 4.42 -16.45 12.28
N CYS A 71 3.71 -17.33 11.57
CA CYS A 71 2.78 -18.26 12.22
C CYS A 71 3.47 -19.15 13.27
N ALA A 72 4.72 -19.57 13.04
CA ALA A 72 5.48 -20.38 13.99
C ALA A 72 5.81 -19.61 15.28
N LEU A 73 6.16 -18.32 15.17
CA LEU A 73 6.38 -17.44 16.34
C LEU A 73 5.11 -17.30 17.20
N HIS A 74 3.93 -17.34 16.56
CA HIS A 74 2.61 -17.28 17.21
C HIS A 74 2.05 -18.68 17.58
N GLY A 75 2.92 -19.69 17.73
CA GLY A 75 2.54 -21.05 18.17
C GLY A 75 1.84 -21.91 17.11
N GLY A 76 1.80 -21.46 15.85
CA GLY A 76 1.17 -22.12 14.71
C GLY A 76 -0.24 -21.60 14.41
N VAL A 77 -0.81 -22.08 13.30
CA VAL A 77 -2.16 -21.71 12.86
C VAL A 77 -3.20 -22.55 13.62
N ALA A 78 -4.17 -21.88 14.24
CA ALA A 78 -5.32 -22.51 14.89
C ALA A 78 -6.48 -22.70 13.91
N GLN A 79 -6.79 -21.68 13.10
CA GLN A 79 -7.87 -21.69 12.14
C GLN A 79 -7.51 -20.80 10.93
N ILE A 80 -7.98 -21.20 9.75
CA ILE A 80 -7.71 -20.46 8.51
C ILE A 80 -8.96 -20.36 7.65
N GLY A 81 -9.26 -19.14 7.19
CA GLY A 81 -10.31 -18.87 6.23
C GLY A 81 -9.98 -19.44 4.85
N ARG A 82 -11.00 -19.90 4.12
CA ARG A 82 -10.82 -20.58 2.82
C ARG A 82 -10.12 -19.70 1.79
N THR A 83 -10.43 -18.41 1.73
CA THR A 83 -9.81 -17.45 0.80
C THR A 83 -8.37 -17.17 1.22
N ALA A 84 -8.11 -16.99 2.51
CA ALA A 84 -6.74 -16.82 3.01
C ALA A 84 -5.86 -18.03 2.66
N GLN A 85 -6.39 -19.25 2.82
CA GLN A 85 -5.68 -20.47 2.46
C GLN A 85 -5.30 -20.51 0.96
N THR A 86 -6.22 -20.14 0.08
CA THR A 86 -5.95 -20.08 -1.37
C THR A 86 -4.90 -19.03 -1.70
N LEU A 87 -4.98 -17.84 -1.10
CA LEU A 87 -4.04 -16.75 -1.35
C LEU A 87 -2.63 -17.05 -0.83
N LEU A 88 -2.52 -17.67 0.34
CA LEU A 88 -1.22 -18.06 0.91
C LEU A 88 -0.55 -19.19 0.11
N ARG A 89 -1.33 -20.09 -0.52
CA ARG A 89 -0.78 -21.11 -1.44
C ARG A 89 -0.27 -20.52 -2.75
N ALA A 90 -0.78 -19.36 -3.16
CA ALA A 90 -0.38 -18.66 -4.37
C ALA A 90 0.83 -17.73 -4.16
N LEU A 91 1.31 -17.57 -2.92
CA LEU A 91 2.52 -16.81 -2.64
C LEU A 91 3.76 -17.53 -3.20
N PRO A 92 4.75 -16.79 -3.72
CA PRO A 92 5.99 -17.38 -4.21
C PRO A 92 6.76 -18.03 -3.05
N SER A 93 7.48 -19.12 -3.34
CA SER A 93 8.46 -19.70 -2.42
C SER A 93 9.84 -19.10 -2.70
N GLU A 94 10.66 -18.87 -1.66
CA GLU A 94 12.07 -18.50 -1.86
C GLU A 94 12.88 -19.55 -2.64
N ALA A 95 12.39 -20.79 -2.71
CA ALA A 95 13.02 -21.87 -3.46
C ALA A 95 12.72 -21.82 -4.98
N ASP A 96 11.78 -20.97 -5.42
CA ASP A 96 11.50 -20.79 -6.84
C ASP A 96 12.53 -19.82 -7.46
N PRO A 97 13.25 -20.20 -8.54
CA PRO A 97 14.23 -19.30 -9.15
C PRO A 97 13.52 -18.05 -9.69
N PRO A 98 14.07 -16.84 -9.45
CA PRO A 98 13.46 -15.61 -9.95
C PRO A 98 13.47 -15.62 -11.47
N ALA A 99 12.29 -15.44 -12.08
CA ALA A 99 12.17 -15.16 -13.50
C ALA A 99 12.89 -13.83 -13.79
N GLU A 100 14.11 -13.96 -14.33
CA GLU A 100 14.92 -13.03 -15.10
C GLU A 100 14.38 -11.57 -15.15
N GLN A 101 14.81 -10.76 -14.18
CA GLN A 101 14.83 -9.31 -14.33
C GLN A 101 16.11 -8.94 -15.09
N ALA A 102 15.94 -8.38 -16.29
CA ALA A 102 17.02 -7.85 -17.12
C ALA A 102 17.89 -6.84 -16.34
N PRO A 103 19.21 -6.80 -16.57
CA PRO A 103 20.11 -5.94 -15.80
C PRO A 103 19.84 -4.46 -16.09
N ALA A 104 19.63 -3.69 -15.03
CA ALA A 104 19.57 -2.23 -15.11
C ALA A 104 20.99 -1.68 -15.37
N VAL A 105 21.11 -0.88 -16.42
CA VAL A 105 22.32 -0.13 -16.76
C VAL A 105 22.65 0.83 -15.61
N GLU A 106 23.79 0.63 -14.96
CA GLU A 106 24.38 1.59 -14.03
C GLU A 106 24.73 2.87 -14.79
N THR A 107 24.00 3.95 -14.50
CA THR A 107 24.47 5.31 -14.77
C THR A 107 25.15 5.83 -13.51
N PRO A 108 26.35 6.44 -13.59
CA PRO A 108 27.06 6.91 -12.41
C PRO A 108 26.36 8.13 -11.84
N ILE A 109 25.84 8.01 -10.62
CA ILE A 109 25.27 9.11 -9.83
C ILE A 109 26.41 9.73 -9.01
N PRO A 110 26.60 11.06 -9.01
CA PRO A 110 27.67 11.72 -8.26
C PRO A 110 27.54 11.46 -6.75
N ASP A 111 28.71 11.23 -6.16
CA ASP A 111 28.96 10.67 -4.83
C ASP A 111 28.76 11.72 -3.71
N SER A 112 27.55 12.28 -3.64
CA SER A 112 27.18 13.23 -2.58
C SER A 112 25.79 12.91 -2.08
N ARG A 113 25.63 11.70 -1.53
CA ARG A 113 24.45 11.37 -0.74
C ARG A 113 24.65 11.94 0.66
N PRO A 114 23.75 12.81 1.17
CA PRO A 114 23.77 13.18 2.57
C PRO A 114 23.63 11.90 3.42
N SER A 115 24.36 11.84 4.53
CA SER A 115 24.35 10.66 5.39
C SER A 115 22.95 10.47 6.00
N VAL A 116 22.64 9.24 6.41
CA VAL A 116 21.37 8.95 7.12
C VAL A 116 21.22 9.83 8.37
N ALA A 117 22.34 10.21 9.02
CA ALA A 117 22.32 11.14 10.14
C ALA A 117 21.94 12.57 9.73
N ASP A 118 22.31 13.02 8.53
CA ASP A 118 21.94 14.34 8.01
C ASP A 118 20.45 14.41 7.66
N LEU A 119 19.87 13.30 7.16
CA LEU A 119 18.44 13.19 6.87
C LEU A 119 17.58 13.13 8.14
N VAL A 120 18.07 12.48 9.20
CA VAL A 120 17.38 12.41 10.49
C VAL A 120 17.41 13.76 11.23
N ASN A 121 18.50 14.52 11.11
CA ASN A 121 18.60 15.87 11.67
C ASN A 121 17.73 16.90 10.92
N ALA A 122 17.58 16.77 9.61
CA ALA A 122 16.75 17.68 8.81
C ALA A 122 15.25 17.61 9.16
N GLY A 123 14.77 16.50 9.74
CA GLY A 123 13.38 16.33 10.14
C GLY A 123 13.06 16.79 11.58
N THR A 124 14.07 17.16 12.36
CA THR A 124 13.93 17.51 13.79
C THR A 124 14.21 18.98 14.07
N HIS A 125 14.71 19.73 13.09
CA HIS A 125 15.08 21.13 13.25
C HIS A 125 14.46 22.00 12.15
N ASP A 126 14.12 23.25 12.46
CA ASP A 126 13.64 24.23 11.48
C ASP A 126 14.77 24.65 10.50
N PHE A 127 14.43 25.48 9.51
CA PHE A 127 15.39 26.00 8.52
C PHE A 127 16.56 26.78 9.16
N LEU A 128 16.43 27.20 10.42
CA LEU A 128 17.46 27.90 11.20
C LEU A 128 18.24 26.95 12.14
N GLY A 129 18.01 25.63 12.05
CA GLY A 129 18.69 24.63 12.86
C GLY A 129 18.20 24.56 14.31
N ARG A 130 16.99 25.05 14.61
CA ARG A 130 16.39 24.97 15.95
C ARG A 130 15.51 23.74 16.07
N PRO A 131 15.53 23.01 17.19
CA PRO A 131 14.68 21.83 17.34
C PRO A 131 13.20 22.22 17.23
N LEU A 132 12.47 21.52 16.37
CA LEU A 132 11.03 21.66 16.20
C LEU A 132 10.35 21.24 17.51
N THR A 133 9.44 22.06 18.03
CA THR A 133 8.63 21.64 19.18
C THR A 133 7.69 20.49 18.77
N PRO A 134 7.21 19.64 19.69
CA PRO A 134 6.27 18.55 19.36
C PRO A 134 4.99 19.01 18.65
N GLU A 135 4.56 20.26 18.90
CA GLU A 135 3.45 20.90 18.20
C GLU A 135 3.81 21.36 16.78
N GLN A 136 5.10 21.62 16.50
CA GLN A 136 5.65 21.95 15.18
C GLN A 136 6.04 20.71 14.37
N MET A 137 6.22 19.54 15.01
CA MET A 137 6.30 18.22 14.37
C MET A 137 4.93 17.73 13.84
N GLN A 138 4.00 18.64 13.52
CA GLN A 138 2.83 18.30 12.71
C GLN A 138 3.29 18.01 11.29
N LEU A 139 3.66 16.76 11.05
CA LEU A 139 4.02 16.23 9.75
C LEU A 139 2.88 16.56 8.76
N ASP A 140 3.20 17.40 7.78
CA ASP A 140 2.28 17.74 6.69
C ASP A 140 2.13 16.54 5.76
N TYR A 141 1.14 15.71 6.06
CA TYR A 141 0.78 14.57 5.22
C TYR A 141 -0.14 14.93 4.05
N LEU A 142 -0.73 16.14 4.04
CA LEU A 142 -1.68 16.51 2.99
C LEU A 142 -0.93 16.94 1.72
N THR A 143 0.18 17.65 1.85
CA THR A 143 1.03 18.02 0.70
C THR A 143 1.52 16.82 -0.11
N PRO A 144 2.14 15.77 0.46
CA PRO A 144 2.54 14.60 -0.31
C PRO A 144 1.33 13.90 -0.95
N ALA A 145 0.20 13.78 -0.23
CA ALA A 145 -1.03 13.21 -0.79
C ALA A 145 -1.56 14.00 -1.99
N VAL A 146 -1.48 15.33 -1.96
CA VAL A 146 -1.87 16.19 -3.10
C VAL A 146 -0.93 15.99 -4.29
N ILE A 147 0.39 15.87 -4.07
CA ILE A 147 1.36 15.61 -5.14
C ILE A 147 1.06 14.27 -5.83
N GLU A 148 0.80 13.23 -5.07
CA GLU A 148 0.45 11.91 -5.61
C GLU A 148 -0.90 11.92 -6.31
N ALA A 149 -1.89 12.62 -5.75
CA ALA A 149 -3.20 12.78 -6.37
C ALA A 149 -3.12 13.52 -7.72
N ARG A 150 -2.25 14.52 -7.85
CA ARG A 150 -1.97 15.18 -9.14
C ARG A 150 -1.41 14.19 -10.15
N ARG A 151 -0.40 13.40 -9.77
CA ARG A 151 0.23 12.39 -10.64
C ARG A 151 -0.78 11.35 -11.11
N GLY A 152 -1.53 10.78 -10.17
CA GLY A 152 -2.58 9.81 -10.49
C GLY A 152 -3.66 10.41 -11.38
N LEU A 153 -4.04 11.67 -11.15
CA LEU A 153 -5.01 12.36 -11.99
C LEU A 153 -4.51 12.52 -13.44
N THR A 154 -3.24 12.88 -13.62
CA THR A 154 -2.61 12.95 -14.96
C THR A 154 -2.63 11.58 -15.66
N GLU A 155 -2.36 10.50 -14.94
CA GLU A 155 -2.39 9.13 -15.50
C GLU A 155 -3.82 8.72 -15.93
N VAL A 156 -4.84 9.01 -15.11
CA VAL A 156 -6.22 8.59 -15.40
C VAL A 156 -6.91 9.48 -16.44
N GLU A 157 -6.53 10.75 -16.55
CA GLU A 157 -7.04 11.68 -17.58
C GLU A 157 -6.25 11.60 -18.90
N GLY A 158 -5.06 11.01 -18.87
CA GLY A 158 -4.23 10.80 -20.05
C GLY A 158 -4.83 9.82 -21.07
N ALA A 159 -4.12 9.62 -22.18
CA ALA A 159 -4.47 8.59 -23.15
C ALA A 159 -4.49 7.20 -22.49
N LEU A 160 -5.41 6.35 -22.92
CA LEU A 160 -5.50 4.99 -22.40
C LEU A 160 -4.32 4.17 -22.94
N VAL A 161 -3.38 3.82 -22.06
CA VAL A 161 -2.22 2.99 -22.40
C VAL A 161 -2.65 1.53 -22.28
N LEU A 162 -2.65 0.81 -23.41
CA LEU A 162 -3.04 -0.60 -23.43
C LEU A 162 -2.07 -1.42 -22.56
N GLY A 163 -2.63 -2.18 -21.63
CA GLY A 163 -1.88 -2.94 -20.63
C GLY A 163 -1.94 -4.43 -20.88
N LEU A 164 -1.00 -5.16 -20.28
CA LEU A 164 -1.10 -6.61 -20.12
C LEU A 164 -2.01 -6.90 -18.91
N GLY A 165 -3.25 -7.29 -19.18
CA GLY A 165 -4.20 -7.74 -18.15
C GLY A 165 -4.01 -9.19 -17.75
N HIS A 166 -4.92 -9.70 -16.92
CA HIS A 166 -5.07 -11.15 -16.72
C HIS A 166 -5.43 -11.86 -18.04
N ALA A 167 -5.19 -13.17 -18.10
CA ALA A 167 -5.23 -14.00 -19.31
C ALA A 167 -6.52 -13.89 -20.14
N GLU A 168 -7.64 -13.48 -19.54
CA GLU A 168 -8.94 -13.36 -20.18
C GLU A 168 -9.35 -11.92 -20.51
N ALA A 169 -8.62 -10.90 -20.04
CA ALA A 169 -8.95 -9.51 -20.31
C ALA A 169 -8.35 -9.01 -21.62
N THR A 170 -9.15 -8.27 -22.37
CA THR A 170 -8.63 -7.51 -23.50
C THR A 170 -7.64 -6.43 -22.99
N PRO A 171 -6.63 -6.04 -23.80
CA PRO A 171 -5.68 -5.00 -23.40
C PRO A 171 -6.33 -3.66 -23.04
N ARG A 172 -7.52 -3.40 -23.60
CA ARG A 172 -8.34 -2.23 -23.29
C ARG A 172 -9.03 -2.36 -21.93
N LEU A 173 -9.64 -3.50 -21.65
CA LEU A 173 -10.27 -3.79 -20.36
C LEU A 173 -9.24 -3.68 -19.22
N ALA A 174 -8.06 -4.28 -19.40
CA ALA A 174 -6.94 -4.20 -18.47
C ALA A 174 -6.50 -2.75 -18.18
N ALA A 175 -6.48 -1.91 -19.22
CA ALA A 175 -6.13 -0.50 -19.09
C ALA A 175 -7.24 0.32 -18.39
N LEU A 176 -8.51 -0.02 -18.59
CA LEU A 176 -9.63 0.59 -17.86
C LEU A 176 -9.61 0.18 -16.38
N GLU A 177 -9.31 -1.07 -16.07
CA GLU A 177 -9.13 -1.57 -14.70
C GLU A 177 -7.99 -0.83 -14.00
N ARG A 178 -6.84 -0.72 -14.64
CA ARG A 178 -5.70 0.06 -14.13
C ARG A 178 -6.09 1.51 -13.85
N ARG A 179 -6.84 2.12 -14.75
CA ARG A 179 -7.33 3.50 -14.59
C ARG A 179 -8.25 3.64 -13.37
N ALA A 180 -9.18 2.69 -13.18
CA ALA A 180 -10.06 2.67 -12.03
C ALA A 180 -9.27 2.47 -10.71
N GLU A 181 -8.26 1.61 -10.74
CA GLU A 181 -7.35 1.35 -9.62
C GLU A 181 -6.56 2.60 -9.22
N VAL A 182 -5.87 3.22 -10.17
CA VAL A 182 -5.08 4.45 -9.93
C VAL A 182 -5.96 5.58 -9.41
N ALA A 183 -7.14 5.77 -10.01
CA ALA A 183 -8.11 6.75 -9.54
C ALA A 183 -8.54 6.49 -8.08
N SER A 184 -8.74 5.22 -7.72
CA SER A 184 -9.12 4.82 -6.36
C SER A 184 -7.99 5.04 -5.35
N LEU A 185 -6.77 4.57 -5.67
CA LEU A 185 -5.61 4.69 -4.79
C LEU A 185 -5.25 6.15 -4.54
N SER A 186 -5.11 6.94 -5.61
CA SER A 186 -4.81 8.37 -5.51
C SER A 186 -5.92 9.16 -4.81
N GLY A 187 -7.19 8.77 -4.99
CA GLY A 187 -8.33 9.43 -4.33
C GLY A 187 -8.44 9.09 -2.85
N SER A 188 -8.12 7.84 -2.48
CA SER A 188 -8.22 7.35 -1.10
C SER A 188 -7.27 8.08 -0.14
N ARG A 189 -6.06 8.44 -0.60
CA ARG A 189 -5.07 9.20 0.18
C ARG A 189 -5.52 10.62 0.55
N LEU A 190 -6.55 11.13 -0.11
CA LEU A 190 -7.18 12.41 0.22
C LEU A 190 -8.29 12.28 1.28
N CYS A 191 -8.46 11.11 1.91
CA CYS A 191 -9.30 10.94 3.11
C CYS A 191 -8.82 11.81 4.29
N LEU A 192 -7.54 12.21 4.29
CA LEU A 192 -6.95 13.14 5.26
C LEU A 192 -7.76 14.45 5.37
N LEU A 193 -8.47 14.86 4.32
CA LEU A 193 -9.37 16.01 4.31
C LEU A 193 -10.47 15.99 5.39
N ASP A 194 -10.82 14.80 5.85
CA ASP A 194 -11.90 14.57 6.81
C ASP A 194 -11.42 14.87 8.25
N HIS A 195 -10.11 15.02 8.46
CA HIS A 195 -9.53 15.37 9.75
C HIS A 195 -9.49 16.89 9.97
N SER A 196 -10.01 17.33 11.12
CA SER A 196 -10.08 18.74 11.55
C SER A 196 -8.75 19.50 11.49
N ARG A 197 -7.60 18.83 11.68
CA ARG A 197 -6.27 19.45 11.64
C ARG A 197 -5.93 20.06 10.29
N TYR A 198 -6.52 19.57 9.21
CA TYR A 198 -6.29 20.10 7.86
C TYR A 198 -7.29 21.18 7.45
N ALA A 199 -8.21 21.60 8.33
CA ALA A 199 -9.24 22.59 8.00
C ALA A 199 -8.64 23.91 7.47
N ALA A 200 -7.52 24.35 8.04
CA ALA A 200 -6.79 25.55 7.65
C ALA A 200 -5.65 25.30 6.63
N HIS A 201 -5.50 24.06 6.13
CA HIS A 201 -4.38 23.72 5.25
C HIS A 201 -4.49 24.43 3.89
N PRO A 202 -3.40 25.05 3.38
CA PRO A 202 -3.45 25.83 2.14
C PRO A 202 -3.89 25.02 0.92
N LEU A 203 -3.56 23.72 0.87
CA LEU A 203 -3.93 22.82 -0.22
C LEU A 203 -5.30 22.15 -0.06
N ARG A 204 -6.06 22.43 1.01
CA ARG A 204 -7.33 21.74 1.30
C ARG A 204 -8.34 21.89 0.16
N ALA A 205 -8.51 23.12 -0.34
CA ALA A 205 -9.46 23.40 -1.42
C ALA A 205 -9.08 22.67 -2.71
N GLU A 206 -7.79 22.51 -2.98
CA GLU A 206 -7.30 21.74 -4.12
C GLU A 206 -7.52 20.25 -3.93
N ALA A 207 -7.15 19.71 -2.78
CA ALA A 207 -7.37 18.31 -2.44
C ALA A 207 -8.85 17.91 -2.59
N ILE A 208 -9.80 18.76 -2.19
CA ILE A 208 -11.24 18.52 -2.42
C ILE A 208 -11.56 18.38 -3.91
N LYS A 209 -11.01 19.26 -4.75
CA LYS A 209 -11.20 19.21 -6.21
C LYS A 209 -10.58 17.95 -6.81
N LEU A 210 -9.38 17.58 -6.38
CA LEU A 210 -8.68 16.37 -6.84
C LEU A 210 -9.47 15.11 -6.46
N ARG A 211 -9.94 14.99 -5.22
CA ARG A 211 -10.76 13.85 -4.74
C ARG A 211 -12.02 13.69 -5.59
N LYS A 212 -12.69 14.80 -5.91
CA LYS A 212 -13.88 14.80 -6.79
C LYS A 212 -13.55 14.29 -8.20
N ARG A 213 -12.51 14.84 -8.84
CA ARG A 213 -12.11 14.45 -10.21
C ARG A 213 -11.67 12.98 -10.29
N LEU A 214 -10.92 12.50 -9.30
CA LEU A 214 -10.51 11.09 -9.20
C LEU A 214 -11.72 10.17 -9.02
N ALA A 215 -12.70 10.54 -8.20
CA ALA A 215 -13.94 9.78 -8.06
C ALA A 215 -14.76 9.72 -9.36
N GLU A 216 -14.84 10.85 -10.09
CA GLU A 216 -15.48 10.91 -11.41
C GLU A 216 -14.74 10.03 -12.44
N ALA A 217 -13.41 10.08 -12.47
CA ALA A 217 -12.58 9.25 -13.35
C ALA A 217 -12.77 7.75 -13.07
N ARG A 218 -12.79 7.36 -11.78
CA ARG A 218 -13.08 5.97 -11.36
C ARG A 218 -14.47 5.54 -11.82
N LYS A 219 -15.49 6.36 -11.56
CA LYS A 219 -16.87 6.06 -11.96
C LYS A 219 -16.99 5.86 -13.47
N LYS A 220 -16.32 6.70 -14.27
CA LYS A 220 -16.30 6.58 -15.72
C LYS A 220 -15.62 5.29 -16.18
N ALA A 221 -14.46 4.97 -15.62
CA ALA A 221 -13.74 3.73 -15.94
C ALA A 221 -14.57 2.48 -15.62
N LEU A 222 -15.19 2.42 -14.44
CA LEU A 222 -16.09 1.31 -14.06
C LEU A 222 -17.32 1.19 -14.99
N ALA A 223 -17.88 2.31 -15.44
CA ALA A 223 -19.00 2.32 -16.37
C ALA A 223 -18.60 1.92 -17.81
N GLU A 224 -17.32 2.05 -18.18
CA GLU A 224 -16.78 1.52 -19.45
C GLU A 224 -16.48 0.02 -19.32
N ILE A 225 -15.88 -0.42 -18.21
CA ILE A 225 -15.68 -1.85 -17.89
C ILE A 225 -17.01 -2.61 -17.95
N ALA A 226 -18.05 -2.09 -17.29
CA ALA A 226 -19.38 -2.73 -17.28
C ALA A 226 -20.09 -2.74 -18.64
N ARG A 227 -19.62 -1.97 -19.63
CA ARG A 227 -20.11 -2.02 -21.02
C ARG A 227 -19.34 -3.02 -21.88
N GLU A 228 -18.11 -3.36 -21.49
CA GLU A 228 -17.22 -4.27 -22.21
C GLU A 228 -17.28 -5.71 -21.67
N ALA A 229 -17.78 -5.91 -20.44
CA ALA A 229 -18.09 -7.20 -19.83
C ALA A 229 -19.49 -7.69 -20.23
#